data_AF-A0A4U9XYY7-F1
#
_entry.id   AF-A0A4U9XYY7-F1
#
_cell.length_a   1.000
_cell.length_b   1.000
_cell.length_c   1.000
_cell.angle_alpha   90.00
_cell.angle_beta   90.00
_cell.angle_gamma   90.00
#
_symmetry.space_group_name_H-M   'P 1'
#
loop_
_entity.id
_entity.type
_entity.pdbx_description
1 polymer ?
#
loop_
_entity_poly.entity_id
_entity_poly.type
_entity_poly.pdbx_seq_one_letter_code
_entity_poly.pdbx_strand_id
1 'polypeptide(L)' 'MGGVARRSWARNEHAIETSIEYNKLNEVTDHITIPYLADDELVKESVSQLFKG' A
#
# COMPACT_ATOMS: atom_id res chain seq x y z
N MET A 1 -2.03 16.70 0.85
CA MET A 1 -1.70 15.26 0.86
C MET A 1 -2.85 14.29 0.60
N GLY A 2 -4.12 14.62 0.86
CA GLY A 2 -5.23 13.64 0.75
C GLY A 2 -5.35 12.87 -0.58
N GLY A 3 -5.13 13.54 -1.73
CA GLY A 3 -5.14 12.85 -3.03
C GLY A 3 -3.97 11.86 -3.22
N VAL A 4 -2.81 12.17 -2.66
CA VAL A 4 -1.62 11.27 -2.67
C VAL A 4 -1.89 10.08 -1.75
N ALA A 5 -2.42 10.33 -0.53
CA ALA A 5 -2.83 9.28 0.38
C ALA A 5 -3.86 8.32 -0.22
N ARG A 6 -4.88 8.83 -0.93
CA ARG A 6 -5.83 7.95 -1.63
C ARG A 6 -5.16 7.12 -2.72
N ARG A 7 -4.22 7.69 -3.47
CA ARG A 7 -3.51 6.98 -4.54
C ARG A 7 -2.53 5.93 -4.01
N SER A 8 -1.93 6.13 -2.84
CA SER A 8 -1.09 5.10 -2.22
C SER A 8 -1.91 3.84 -1.92
N TRP A 9 -3.13 4.00 -1.39
CA TRP A 9 -4.09 2.92 -1.19
C TRP A 9 -4.62 2.27 -2.48
N ALA A 10 -4.49 2.94 -3.63
CA ALA A 10 -4.73 2.35 -4.95
C ALA A 10 -3.49 1.63 -5.52
N ARG A 11 -2.50 1.31 -4.66
CA ARG A 11 -1.22 0.65 -5.00
C ARG A 11 -0.34 1.45 -5.98
N ASN A 12 -0.48 2.77 -6.04
CA ASN A 12 0.42 3.59 -6.87
C ASN A 12 1.78 3.77 -6.17
N GLU A 13 2.85 3.22 -6.77
CA GLU A 13 4.19 3.18 -6.19
C GLU A 13 4.74 4.56 -5.83
N HIS A 14 4.66 5.53 -6.74
CA HIS A 14 5.14 6.90 -6.50
C HIS A 14 4.35 7.60 -5.38
N ALA A 15 3.05 7.35 -5.26
CA ALA A 15 2.23 7.88 -4.18
C ALA A 15 2.56 7.23 -2.84
N ILE A 16 2.91 5.94 -2.82
CA ILE A 16 3.41 5.23 -1.64
C ILE A 16 4.73 5.85 -1.19
N GLU A 17 5.71 5.96 -2.08
CA GLU A 17 7.01 6.58 -1.82
C GLU A 17 6.86 8.01 -1.25
N THR A 18 6.05 8.84 -1.92
CA THR A 18 5.78 10.22 -1.47
C THR A 18 5.14 10.24 -0.08
N SER A 19 4.26 9.28 0.24
CA SER A 19 3.62 9.20 1.56
C SER A 19 4.59 8.74 2.65
N ILE A 20 5.52 7.84 2.33
CA ILE A 20 6.60 7.41 3.25
C ILE A 20 7.48 8.62 3.60
N GLU A 21 7.94 9.37 2.59
CA GLU A 21 8.79 10.54 2.82
C GLU A 21 8.05 11.65 3.55
N TYR A 22 6.76 11.87 3.25
CA TYR A 22 5.94 12.83 4.00
C TYR A 22 5.85 12.47 5.48
N ASN A 23 5.64 11.19 5.82
CA ASN A 23 5.59 10.74 7.20
C ASN A 23 6.91 10.98 7.93
N LYS A 24 8.06 10.64 7.30
CA LYS A 24 9.40 10.88 7.87
C LYS A 24 9.69 12.36 8.13
N LEU A 25 9.22 13.24 7.24
CA LEU A 25 9.46 14.68 7.37
C LEU A 25 8.50 15.37 8.36
N ASN A 26 7.36 14.74 8.69
CA ASN A 26 6.29 15.35 9.51
C ASN A 26 5.89 14.49 10.71
N GLU A 27 6.81 13.69 11.26
CA GLU A 27 6.55 12.67 12.29
C GLU A 27 5.84 13.19 13.56
N VAL A 28 5.99 14.47 13.87
CA VAL A 28 5.42 15.09 15.08
C VAL A 28 3.98 15.55 14.88
N THR A 29 3.63 15.98 13.67
CA THR A 29 2.36 16.69 13.42
C THR A 29 1.36 15.88 12.60
N ASP A 30 1.85 15.04 11.69
CA ASP A 30 1.01 14.36 10.72
C ASP A 30 1.38 12.89 10.57
N HIS A 31 0.41 12.12 10.07
CA HIS A 31 0.66 10.74 9.68
C HIS A 31 -0.31 10.29 8.59
N ILE A 32 0.22 9.76 7.50
CA ILE A 32 -0.54 9.09 6.43
C ILE A 32 -0.43 7.58 6.64
N THR A 33 -1.55 6.88 6.78
CA THR A 33 -1.55 5.41 6.80
C THR A 33 -1.16 4.86 5.43
N ILE A 34 -0.17 3.97 5.39
CA ILE A 34 0.39 3.40 4.16
C ILE A 34 -0.04 1.93 4.05
N PRO A 35 -0.51 1.45 2.89
CA PRO A 35 -0.92 0.06 2.75
C PRO A 35 0.27 -0.89 2.82
N TYR A 36 0.10 -2.01 3.52
CA TYR A 36 0.99 -3.16 3.40
C TYR A 36 0.48 -4.05 2.27
N LEU A 37 1.24 -4.17 1.20
CA LEU A 37 0.84 -4.95 0.03
C LEU A 37 1.00 -6.44 0.33
N ALA A 38 -0.05 -7.22 0.02
CA ALA A 38 0.03 -8.67 0.08
C ALA A 38 0.97 -9.19 -1.02
N ASP A 39 1.57 -10.35 -0.76
CA ASP A 39 2.32 -11.08 -1.77
C ASP A 39 1.36 -11.60 -2.86
N ASP A 40 1.50 -11.08 -4.07
CA ASP A 40 0.61 -11.41 -5.18
C ASP A 40 0.74 -12.89 -5.60
N GLU A 41 1.91 -13.53 -5.44
CA GLU A 41 2.10 -14.95 -5.77
C GLU A 41 1.43 -15.84 -4.73
N LEU A 42 1.60 -15.54 -3.44
CA LEU A 42 0.91 -16.26 -2.37
C LEU A 42 -0.62 -16.19 -2.54
N VAL A 43 -1.14 -15.03 -2.93
CA VAL A 43 -2.58 -14.85 -3.21
C VAL A 43 -3.00 -15.72 -4.40
N LYS A 44 -2.27 -15.68 -5.52
CA LYS A 44 -2.59 -16.49 -6.71
C LYS A 44 -2.57 -17.98 -6.42
N GLU A 45 -1.56 -18.46 -5.70
CA GLU A 45 -1.43 -19.87 -5.33
C GLU A 45 -2.57 -20.32 -4.43
N SER A 46 -2.89 -19.54 -3.41
CA SER A 46 -3.99 -19.82 -2.47
C SER A 46 -5.34 -19.90 -3.18
N VAL A 47 -5.61 -18.95 -4.08
CA VAL A 47 -6.83 -18.96 -4.90
C VAL A 47 -6.85 -20.16 -5.83
N SER A 48 -5.74 -20.45 -6.53
CA SER A 48 -5.64 -21.62 -7.41
C SER A 48 -5.96 -22.91 -6.66
N GLN A 49 -5.40 -23.12 -5.47
CA GLN A 49 -5.64 -24.30 -4.64
C GLN A 49 -7.12 -24.47 -4.28
N LEU A 50 -7.84 -23.38 -3.98
CA LEU A 50 -9.27 -23.43 -3.66
C LEU A 50 -10.12 -23.98 -4.81
N PHE A 51 -9.68 -23.79 -6.05
CA PHE A 51 -10.42 -24.17 -7.27
C PHE A 51 -9.87 -25.41 -7.99
N LYS A 52 -8.89 -26.13 -7.41
CA LYS A 52 -8.28 -27.37 -7.98
C LYS A 52 -9.14 -28.63 -7.81
N GLY A 53 -10.48 -28.50 -7.92
CA GLY A 53 -11.41 -29.63 -7.85
C GLY A 53 -11.06 -30.78 -8.78
#